data_AF-A0A7S4UIW8-F1
#
_entry.id   AF-A0A7S4UIW8-F1
#
_cell.length_a   1.000
_cell.length_b   1.000
_cell.length_c   1.000
_cell.angle_alpha   90.00
_cell.angle_beta   90.00
_cell.angle_gamma   90.00
#
_symmetry.space_group_name_H-M   'P 1'
#
loop_
_entity.id
_entity.type
_entity.pdbx_description
1 polymer ?
#
loop_
_entity_poly.entity_id
_entity_poly.type
_entity_poly.pdbx_seq_one_letter_code
_entity_poly.pdbx_strand_id
1 'polypeptide(L)'
;SITSLGIVGGGGAGGAGGGIPSLTLDDVNFHECVRWTEGSKRAEFNFFAPDGEFTLLTYRIKSAFLPPVTLQPFLEPQGPNGLDYVIRVRSEFPPDRTATNVTLHFALPSWASSVSVET
;
A
#
# COMPACT_ATOMS: atom_id res chain seq x y z
N SER A 1 30.63 -8.14 6.07
CA SER A 1 29.90 -9.13 5.26
C SER A 1 29.20 -8.42 4.11
N ILE A 2 29.24 -8.96 2.89
CA ILE A 2 28.53 -8.39 1.74
C ILE A 2 27.12 -8.97 1.74
N THR A 3 26.10 -8.11 1.80
CA THR A 3 24.70 -8.52 1.71
C THR A 3 24.18 -8.16 0.32
N SER A 4 23.63 -9.14 -0.39
CA SER A 4 23.03 -8.96 -1.72
C SER A 4 21.50 -8.96 -1.58
N LEU A 5 20.84 -7.94 -2.15
CA LEU A 5 19.38 -7.86 -2.23
C LEU A 5 18.97 -7.74 -3.71
N GLY A 6 18.05 -8.61 -4.14
CA GLY A 6 17.52 -8.60 -5.50
C GLY A 6 16.23 -7.79 -5.59
N ILE A 7 16.22 -6.76 -6.42
CA ILE A 7 15.02 -6.01 -6.80
C ILE A 7 14.78 -6.26 -8.30
N VAL A 8 13.53 -6.45 -8.73
CA VAL A 8 13.22 -6.65 -10.16
C VAL A 8 12.67 -5.34 -10.70
N GLY A 9 13.51 -4.50 -11.30
CA GLY A 9 13.05 -3.32 -12.05
C GLY A 9 12.33 -3.78 -13.32
N GLY A 10 11.00 -3.74 -13.34
CA GLY A 10 10.20 -4.27 -14.45
C GLY A 10 10.10 -3.32 -15.64
N GLY A 11 10.67 -3.71 -16.77
CA GLY A 11 10.19 -3.35 -18.10
C GLY A 11 9.07 -4.31 -18.50
N GLY A 12 7.91 -3.78 -18.90
CA GLY A 12 6.70 -4.57 -19.13
C GLY A 12 6.71 -5.44 -20.38
N ALA A 13 6.05 -6.60 -20.28
CA ALA A 13 5.12 -7.19 -21.26
C ALA A 13 4.51 -8.46 -20.64
N GLY A 14 3.22 -8.68 -20.88
CA GLY A 14 2.40 -9.65 -20.16
C GLY A 14 2.75 -11.13 -20.36
N GLY A 15 2.21 -11.94 -19.45
CA GLY A 15 2.21 -13.40 -19.56
C GLY A 15 1.57 -14.01 -18.31
N ALA A 16 0.40 -14.63 -18.49
CA ALA A 16 -0.29 -15.38 -17.46
C ALA A 16 0.57 -16.57 -17.01
N GLY A 17 0.85 -16.66 -15.71
CA GLY A 17 1.48 -17.83 -15.11
C GLY A 17 2.24 -17.51 -13.83
N GLY A 18 1.59 -17.72 -12.68
CA GLY A 18 2.17 -18.15 -11.39
C GLY A 18 3.52 -17.60 -10.93
N GLY A 19 3.94 -16.41 -11.36
CA GLY A 19 5.19 -15.77 -10.99
C GLY A 19 4.90 -14.53 -10.14
N ILE A 20 5.74 -14.29 -9.14
CA ILE A 20 5.73 -13.09 -8.31
C ILE A 20 5.48 -11.87 -9.23
N PRO A 21 4.45 -11.05 -8.98
CA PRO A 21 4.17 -9.90 -9.83
C PRO A 21 5.45 -9.07 -9.94
N SER A 22 5.88 -8.81 -11.17
CA SER A 22 7.07 -8.02 -11.43
C SER A 22 6.85 -6.62 -10.84
N LEU A 23 7.48 -6.35 -9.70
CA LEU A 23 7.35 -5.12 -8.95
C LEU A 23 8.21 -4.03 -9.60
N THR A 24 7.65 -3.28 -10.55
CA THR A 24 8.35 -2.13 -11.12
C THR A 24 8.43 -0.98 -10.11
N LEU A 25 9.65 -0.56 -9.79
CA LEU A 25 9.90 0.65 -9.01
C LEU A 25 10.03 1.85 -9.94
N ASP A 26 9.40 2.98 -9.59
CA ASP A 26 9.42 4.20 -10.41
C ASP A 26 10.59 5.12 -10.11
N ASP A 27 10.94 5.23 -8.82
CA ASP A 27 11.99 6.09 -8.31
C ASP A 27 12.62 5.39 -7.12
N VAL A 28 13.94 5.38 -7.07
CA VAL A 28 14.71 4.67 -6.06
C VAL A 28 15.90 5.52 -5.67
N ASN A 29 16.02 5.80 -4.38
CA ASN A 29 17.14 6.48 -3.77
C ASN A 29 17.85 5.50 -2.84
N PHE A 30 19.13 5.27 -3.11
CA PHE A 30 19.97 4.36 -2.33
C PHE A 30 20.82 5.12 -1.31
N HIS A 31 21.16 4.45 -0.22
CA HIS A 31 22.20 4.90 0.69
C HIS A 31 23.56 4.94 0.00
N GLU A 32 24.46 5.83 0.43
CA GLU A 32 25.83 5.98 -0.12
C GLU A 32 26.69 4.71 -0.02
N CYS A 33 26.33 3.78 0.86
CA CYS A 33 27.03 2.52 1.04
C CYS A 33 26.72 1.48 -0.05
N VAL A 34 25.72 1.76 -0.90
CA VAL A 34 25.29 0.91 -2.00
C VAL A 34 26.10 1.24 -3.24
N ARG A 35 26.81 0.24 -3.77
CA ARG A 35 27.46 0.34 -5.08
C ARG A 35 26.53 -0.18 -6.16
N TRP A 36 25.94 0.74 -6.90
CA TRP A 36 25.14 0.45 -8.09
C TRP A 36 26.02 0.43 -9.34
N THR A 37 26.10 -0.71 -10.03
CA THR A 37 26.77 -0.80 -11.32
C THR A 37 25.72 -0.65 -12.42
N GLU A 38 25.75 0.48 -13.14
CA GLU A 38 24.87 0.77 -14.26
C GLU A 38 25.13 -0.21 -15.41
N GLY A 39 24.39 -1.33 -15.44
CA GLY A 39 24.56 -2.38 -16.45
C GLY A 39 24.09 -3.78 -16.06
N SER A 40 23.69 -4.02 -14.81
CA SER A 40 23.15 -5.32 -14.40
C SER A 40 21.69 -5.47 -14.86
N LYS A 41 21.44 -6.45 -15.74
CA LYS A 41 20.08 -6.86 -16.19
C LYS A 41 19.17 -7.35 -15.05
N ARG A 42 19.71 -7.44 -13.84
CA ARG A 42 19.09 -7.83 -12.57
C ARG A 42 19.48 -6.73 -11.58
N ALA A 43 18.53 -6.15 -10.82
CA ALA A 43 18.89 -5.16 -9.81
C ALA A 43 19.43 -5.88 -8.57
N GLU A 44 20.60 -6.49 -8.71
CA GLU A 44 21.43 -6.98 -7.62
C GLU A 44 22.43 -5.88 -7.28
N PHE A 45 22.45 -5.45 -6.01
CA PHE A 45 23.36 -4.43 -5.53
C PHE A 45 24.12 -4.92 -4.30
N ASN A 46 25.36 -4.47 -4.19
CA ASN A 46 26.24 -4.79 -3.08
C ASN A 46 26.37 -3.57 -2.17
N PHE A 47 26.31 -3.79 -0.87
CA PHE A 47 26.56 -2.73 0.10
C PHE A 47 27.35 -3.24 1.30
N PHE A 48 28.05 -2.31 1.94
CA PHE A 48 28.63 -2.53 3.27
C PHE A 48 27.70 -1.86 4.28
N ALA A 49 27.02 -2.68 5.09
CA ALA A 49 26.14 -2.18 6.13
C ALA A 49 26.94 -1.33 7.13
N PRO A 50 26.55 -0.07 7.38
CA PRO A 50 26.99 0.69 8.55
C PRO A 50 26.59 -0.02 9.84
N ASP A 51 27.26 0.28 10.94
CA ASP A 51 26.88 -0.23 12.26
C ASP A 51 25.58 0.43 12.73
N GLY A 52 24.59 -0.39 13.10
CA GLY A 52 23.30 0.07 13.64
C GLY A 52 22.14 0.03 12.64
N GLU A 53 21.06 0.74 12.96
CA GLU A 53 19.86 0.88 12.11
C GLU A 53 20.07 1.99 11.07
N PHE A 54 19.82 1.69 9.80
CA PHE A 54 19.93 2.68 8.73
C PHE A 54 18.94 2.37 7.60
N THR A 55 18.53 3.41 6.88
CA THR A 55 17.68 3.28 5.69
C THR A 55 18.54 2.97 4.48
N LEU A 56 18.47 1.73 3.99
CA LEU A 56 19.22 1.27 2.81
C LEU A 56 18.70 1.92 1.51
N LEU A 57 17.39 2.14 1.44
CA LEU A 57 16.64 2.32 0.20
C LEU A 57 15.34 3.07 0.51
N THR A 58 15.08 4.15 -0.22
CA THR A 58 13.77 4.81 -0.27
C THR A 58 13.24 4.70 -1.69
N TYR A 59 12.03 4.17 -1.86
CA TYR A 59 11.45 3.97 -3.18
C TYR A 59 10.05 4.54 -3.28
N ARG A 60 9.62 4.79 -4.52
CA ARG A 60 8.23 5.13 -4.86
C ARG A 60 7.71 4.15 -5.91
N ILE A 61 6.50 3.65 -5.69
CA ILE A 61 5.76 2.80 -6.63
C ILE A 61 4.46 3.51 -7.00
N LYS A 62 4.18 3.63 -8.30
CA LYS A 62 2.96 4.17 -8.90
C LYS A 62 2.12 3.08 -9.57
N SER A 63 2.60 1.84 -9.63
CA SER A 63 1.81 0.74 -10.18
C SER A 63 0.45 0.68 -9.48
N ALA A 64 -0.62 0.46 -10.25
CA ALA A 64 -1.95 0.30 -9.69
C ALA A 64 -1.94 -0.86 -8.69
N PHE A 65 -2.26 -0.55 -7.43
CA PHE A 65 -2.46 -1.55 -6.39
C PHE A 65 -3.91 -1.49 -5.93
N LEU A 66 -4.45 -2.65 -5.55
CA LEU A 66 -5.75 -2.71 -4.89
C LEU A 66 -5.57 -2.22 -3.45
N PRO A 67 -6.31 -1.18 -3.02
CA PRO A 67 -6.28 -0.75 -1.63
C PRO A 67 -6.60 -1.91 -0.69
N PRO A 68 -5.92 -2.06 0.45
CA PRO A 68 -6.15 -3.19 1.36
C PRO A 68 -7.56 -3.21 1.95
N VAL A 69 -8.23 -2.06 1.98
CA VAL A 69 -9.60 -1.90 2.45
C VAL A 69 -10.35 -1.00 1.45
N THR A 70 -11.52 -1.46 1.03
CA THR A 70 -12.45 -0.71 0.18
C THR A 70 -13.68 -0.32 0.99
N LEU A 71 -14.15 0.92 0.81
CA LEU A 71 -15.37 1.43 1.44
C LEU A 71 -16.47 1.60 0.41
N GLN A 72 -17.67 1.18 0.74
CA GLN A 72 -18.88 1.44 -0.04
C GLN A 72 -19.90 2.16 0.85
N PRO A 73 -19.91 3.50 0.83
CA PRO A 73 -20.87 4.28 1.60
C PRO A 73 -22.23 4.34 0.87
N PHE A 74 -23.30 4.24 1.65
CA PHE A 74 -24.68 4.44 1.20
C PHE A 74 -25.34 5.43 2.15
N LEU A 75 -26.08 6.38 1.59
CA LEU A 75 -26.86 7.35 2.34
C LEU A 75 -28.34 7.07 2.08
N GLU A 76 -29.09 6.82 3.15
CA GLU A 76 -30.51 6.54 3.08
C GLU A 76 -31.27 7.61 3.87
N PRO A 77 -32.14 8.41 3.21
CA PRO A 77 -32.93 9.41 3.93
C PRO A 77 -33.90 8.75 4.91
N GLN A 78 -33.83 9.17 6.17
CA GLN A 78 -34.70 8.68 7.24
C GLN A 78 -35.74 9.76 7.58
N GLY A 79 -36.73 9.91 6.70
CA GLY A 79 -37.73 10.97 6.80
C GLY A 79 -37.16 12.37 6.51
N PRO A 80 -37.85 13.46 6.94
CA PRO A 80 -37.48 14.81 6.54
C PRO A 80 -36.20 15.35 7.21
N ASN A 81 -35.81 14.82 8.37
CA ASN A 81 -34.69 15.33 9.18
C ASN A 81 -33.70 14.23 9.61
N GLY A 82 -33.88 13.00 9.14
CA GLY A 82 -33.00 11.87 9.47
C GLY A 82 -32.21 11.42 8.26
N LEU A 83 -31.04 10.84 8.50
CA LEU A 83 -30.14 10.33 7.46
C LEU A 83 -29.37 9.14 8.02
N ASP A 84 -29.58 7.99 7.40
CA ASP A 84 -28.89 6.76 7.74
C ASP A 84 -27.64 6.63 6.88
N TYR A 85 -26.50 6.46 7.54
CA TYR A 85 -25.20 6.22 6.91
C TYR A 85 -24.86 4.74 7.01
N VAL A 86 -25.01 4.02 5.90
CA VAL A 86 -24.64 2.61 5.82
C VAL A 86 -23.27 2.50 5.14
N ILE A 87 -22.22 2.23 5.90
CA ILE A 87 -20.86 2.11 5.36
C ILE A 87 -20.44 0.65 5.34
N ARG A 88 -20.35 0.06 4.15
CA ARG A 88 -19.85 -1.30 3.99
C ARG A 88 -18.33 -1.29 3.85
N VAL A 89 -17.64 -1.95 4.76
CA VAL A 89 -16.17 -2.09 4.75
C VAL A 89 -15.80 -3.47 4.21
N ARG A 90 -14.93 -3.53 3.21
CA ARG A 90 -14.44 -4.78 2.61
C ARG A 90 -12.92 -4.85 2.69
N SER A 91 -12.40 -6.00 3.12
CA SER A 91 -10.98 -6.32 3.06
C SER A 91 -10.62 -6.91 1.70
N GLU A 92 -9.59 -6.39 1.06
CA GLU A 92 -9.07 -6.90 -0.22
C GLU A 92 -7.77 -7.71 -0.02
N PHE A 93 -7.39 -7.97 1.23
CA PHE A 93 -6.23 -8.80 1.56
C PHE A 93 -6.62 -10.29 1.72
N PRO A 94 -5.65 -11.21 1.52
CA PRO A 94 -5.82 -12.64 1.76
C PRO A 94 -6.41 -12.98 3.13
N PRO A 95 -7.20 -14.06 3.26
CA PRO A 95 -7.95 -14.39 4.47
C PRO A 95 -7.07 -14.79 5.67
N ASP A 96 -5.79 -15.10 5.44
CA ASP A 96 -4.78 -15.37 6.47
C ASP A 96 -4.21 -14.08 7.08
N ARG A 97 -4.55 -12.91 6.54
CA ARG A 97 -4.11 -11.62 7.05
C ARG A 97 -5.23 -10.94 7.82
N THR A 98 -4.86 -10.20 8.86
CA THR A 98 -5.81 -9.43 9.67
C THR A 98 -5.29 -8.01 9.83
N ALA A 99 -6.16 -7.03 9.56
CA ALA A 99 -5.85 -5.63 9.83
C ALA A 99 -6.14 -5.31 11.30
N THR A 100 -5.20 -4.63 11.97
CA THR A 100 -5.35 -4.16 13.35
C THR A 100 -5.35 -2.64 13.37
N ASN A 101 -5.89 -2.05 14.44
CA ASN A 101 -5.99 -0.60 14.62
C ASN A 101 -6.71 0.13 13.47
N VAL A 102 -7.78 -0.50 12.94
CA VAL A 102 -8.60 0.11 11.89
C VAL A 102 -9.52 1.16 12.52
N THR A 103 -9.41 2.40 12.05
CA THR A 103 -10.30 3.50 12.45
C THR A 103 -10.94 4.10 11.21
N LEU A 104 -12.27 4.24 11.25
CA LEU A 104 -13.05 4.86 10.19
C LEU A 104 -13.41 6.29 10.58
N HIS A 105 -13.00 7.25 9.77
CA HIS A 105 -13.38 8.66 9.93
C HIS A 105 -14.24 9.08 8.75
N PHE A 106 -15.35 9.75 9.04
CA PHE A 106 -16.21 10.37 8.04
C PHE A 106 -16.76 11.69 8.58
N ALA A 107 -17.01 12.63 7.67
CA ALA A 107 -17.54 13.93 8.03
C ALA A 107 -19.07 13.85 8.11
N LEU A 108 -19.62 14.40 9.20
CA LEU A 108 -21.06 14.56 9.35
C LEU A 108 -21.52 15.87 8.69
N PRO A 109 -22.79 15.94 8.26
CA PRO A 109 -23.39 17.19 7.82
C PRO A 109 -23.43 18.21 8.96
N SER A 110 -23.33 19.50 8.61
CA SER A 110 -23.34 20.60 9.59
C SER A 110 -24.63 20.73 10.41
N TRP A 111 -25.74 20.17 9.92
CA TRP A 111 -27.03 20.17 10.59
C TRP A 111 -27.24 18.96 11.53
N ALA A 112 -26.30 18.01 11.58
CA ALA A 112 -26.41 16.85 12.44
C ALA A 112 -26.31 17.26 13.92
N SER A 113 -27.40 17.08 14.67
CA SER A 113 -27.50 17.42 16.10
C SER A 113 -27.41 16.20 17.03
N SER A 114 -27.70 15.01 16.51
CA SER A 114 -27.68 13.73 17.23
C SER A 114 -27.19 12.63 16.31
N VAL A 115 -26.43 11.68 16.85
CA VAL A 115 -25.84 10.56 16.11
C VAL A 115 -25.99 9.29 16.94
N SER A 116 -26.50 8.23 16.33
CA SER A 116 -26.48 6.87 16.88
C SER A 116 -25.63 5.99 15.97
N VAL A 117 -24.78 5.16 16.56
CA VAL A 117 -23.90 4.24 15.82
C VAL A 117 -24.31 2.81 16.15
N GLU A 118 -24.48 2.01 15.10
CA GLU A 118 -24.68 0.57 15.16
C GLU A 118 -23.61 -0.09 14.30
N THR A 119 -23.00 -1.18 14.77
CA THR A 119 -21.87 -1.88 14.11
C THR A 119 -22.20 -3.34 13.91
#